data_AF-A0A915CDR4-F1
#
_entry.id   AF-A0A915CDR4-F1
#
_cell.length_a   1.000
_cell.length_b   1.000
_cell.length_c   1.000
_cell.angle_alpha   90.00
_cell.angle_beta   90.00
_cell.angle_gamma   90.00
#
_symmetry.space_group_name_H-M   'P 1'
#
loop_
_entity.id
_entity.type
_entity.pdbx_description
1 polymer ?
#
loop_
_entity_poly.entity_id
_entity_poly.type
_entity_poly.pdbx_seq_one_letter_code
_entity_poly.pdbx_strand_id
1 'polypeptide(L)'
;MCCAPQCFIGAFHSASLFVAITFLFITAEALHTDIVNALMMESLKNNLVQACDGEKITLHCPRNTHILIENTFYGRLVPSTELCPSTAPNTFTLEDTSCDIAEAHAKVLEQCRNKRKCKIVVKPSFFDRDPCPNTSKYLQISYKCKPISFDDQNFCEGSNMQLSCKQNKRLAIYSAQYGRTVNGQAMHCTPNTPVAKDI
;
A
#
# COMPACT_ATOMS: atom_id res chain seq x y z
N MET A 1 -2.13 -32.93 -19.18
CA MET A 1 -1.60 -33.62 -20.38
C MET A 1 -1.14 -32.56 -21.37
N CYS A 2 0.16 -32.28 -21.42
CA CYS A 2 0.81 -31.70 -22.59
C CYS A 2 1.77 -32.77 -23.12
N CYS A 3 1.61 -33.08 -24.41
CA CYS A 3 2.47 -33.98 -25.16
C CYS A 3 3.89 -33.41 -25.24
N ALA A 4 4.88 -34.22 -24.87
CA ALA A 4 6.24 -34.07 -25.32
C ALA A 4 6.46 -35.01 -26.52
N PRO A 5 7.00 -34.56 -27.66
CA PRO A 5 7.68 -35.44 -28.59
C PRO A 5 9.17 -35.51 -28.26
N GLN A 6 9.73 -36.70 -28.48
CA GLN A 6 11.07 -37.14 -28.12
C GLN A 6 12.18 -36.63 -29.05
N CYS A 7 13.42 -36.78 -28.52
CA CYS A 7 14.68 -37.07 -29.20
C CYS A 7 15.39 -35.96 -29.99
N PHE A 8 16.59 -35.59 -29.52
CA PHE A 8 17.83 -35.97 -30.23
C PHE A 8 18.99 -36.18 -29.25
N ILE A 9 19.66 -37.32 -29.43
CA ILE A 9 20.87 -37.76 -28.75
C ILE A 9 22.03 -36.92 -29.29
N GLY A 10 22.80 -36.31 -28.38
CA GLY A 10 24.05 -35.64 -28.70
C GLY A 10 24.92 -35.59 -27.45
N ALA A 11 25.78 -36.60 -27.29
CA ALA A 11 26.78 -36.63 -26.24
C ALA A 11 27.80 -35.51 -26.46
N PHE A 12 27.62 -34.37 -25.80
CA PHE A 12 28.62 -33.31 -25.75
C PHE A 12 29.44 -33.44 -24.46
N HIS A 13 30.66 -33.91 -24.63
CA HIS A 13 31.74 -33.93 -23.64
C HIS A 13 32.20 -32.48 -23.37
N SER A 14 31.42 -31.69 -22.63
CA SER A 14 31.96 -30.51 -21.94
C SER A 14 31.09 -30.21 -20.72
N ALA A 15 31.63 -30.51 -19.53
CA ALA A 15 30.96 -30.22 -18.26
C ALA A 15 30.69 -28.70 -18.12
N SER A 16 31.52 -27.85 -18.72
CA SER A 16 31.38 -26.39 -18.67
C SER A 16 30.12 -25.85 -19.34
N LEU A 17 29.65 -26.44 -20.45
CA LEU A 17 28.47 -25.95 -21.16
C LEU A 17 27.16 -26.35 -20.44
N PHE A 18 27.13 -27.54 -19.85
CA PHE A 18 26.02 -27.96 -18.99
C PHE A 18 25.90 -27.07 -17.75
N VAL A 19 27.02 -26.72 -17.12
CA VAL A 19 27.03 -25.78 -15.98
C VAL A 19 26.54 -24.40 -16.39
N ALA A 20 26.94 -23.88 -17.56
CA ALA A 20 26.48 -22.58 -18.04
C ALA A 20 24.97 -22.56 -18.35
N ILE A 21 24.44 -23.63 -18.96
CA ILE A 21 23.02 -23.76 -19.27
C ILE A 21 22.20 -23.90 -17.98
N THR A 22 22.62 -24.73 -17.02
CA THR A 22 21.95 -24.82 -15.72
C THR A 22 22.04 -23.51 -14.94
N PHE A 23 23.17 -22.79 -14.98
CA PHE A 23 23.28 -21.46 -14.37
C PHE A 23 22.36 -20.42 -15.03
N LEU A 24 22.22 -20.46 -16.36
CA LEU A 24 21.27 -19.62 -17.11
C LEU A 24 19.82 -19.95 -16.79
N PHE A 25 19.46 -21.24 -16.66
CA PHE A 25 18.13 -21.66 -16.23
C PHE A 25 17.85 -21.28 -14.77
N ILE A 26 18.81 -21.49 -13.86
CA ILE A 26 18.72 -21.10 -12.44
C ILE A 26 18.59 -19.59 -12.30
N THR A 27 19.33 -18.79 -13.08
CA THR A 27 19.22 -17.31 -13.05
C THR A 27 17.93 -16.82 -13.69
N ALA A 28 17.41 -17.48 -14.73
CA ALA A 28 16.11 -17.18 -15.33
C ALA A 28 14.92 -17.54 -14.41
N GLU A 29 14.98 -18.68 -13.72
CA GLU A 29 14.02 -19.09 -12.69
C GLU A 29 14.10 -18.19 -11.45
N ALA A 30 15.30 -17.81 -11.01
CA ALA A 30 15.49 -16.84 -9.92
C ALA A 30 14.94 -15.46 -10.29
N LEU A 31 15.22 -14.96 -11.50
CA LEU A 31 14.66 -13.69 -11.99
C LEU A 31 13.13 -13.74 -12.09
N HIS A 32 12.54 -14.89 -12.45
CA HIS A 32 11.10 -15.09 -12.42
C HIS A 32 10.53 -15.08 -11.00
N THR A 33 11.21 -15.72 -10.06
CA THR A 33 10.75 -15.83 -8.67
C THR A 33 10.81 -14.48 -7.95
N ASP A 34 11.84 -13.66 -8.22
CA ASP A 34 11.98 -12.30 -7.68
C ASP A 34 10.90 -11.35 -8.22
N ILE A 35 10.55 -11.43 -9.51
CA ILE A 35 9.47 -10.61 -10.11
C ILE A 35 8.09 -11.02 -9.57
N VAL A 36 7.88 -12.33 -9.39
CA VAL A 36 6.59 -12.89 -8.92
C VAL A 36 6.39 -12.68 -7.41
N ASN A 37 7.47 -12.61 -6.63
CA ASN A 37 7.45 -12.20 -5.22
C ASN A 37 7.34 -10.67 -5.07
N ALA A 38 7.95 -9.87 -5.95
CA ALA A 38 7.81 -8.41 -5.97
C ALA A 38 6.39 -7.94 -6.36
N LEU A 39 5.69 -8.72 -7.17
CA LEU A 39 4.27 -8.49 -7.50
C LEU A 39 3.31 -8.84 -6.36
N MET A 40 3.78 -9.50 -5.29
CA MET A 40 2.98 -9.72 -4.10
C MET A 40 3.14 -8.55 -3.13
N MET A 41 2.00 -7.95 -2.76
CA MET A 41 1.81 -7.05 -1.62
C MET A 41 2.22 -5.58 -1.75
N GLU A 42 2.61 -5.04 -2.91
CA GLU A 42 2.84 -3.58 -3.01
C GLU A 42 1.55 -2.77 -2.78
N SER A 43 0.39 -3.37 -3.02
CA SER A 43 -0.92 -2.78 -2.72
C SER A 43 -1.32 -2.88 -1.24
N LEU A 44 -0.76 -3.85 -0.50
CA LEU A 44 -1.05 -4.09 0.91
C LEU A 44 -0.03 -3.46 1.86
N LYS A 45 1.04 -2.87 1.31
CA LYS A 45 2.06 -2.16 2.08
C LYS A 45 1.53 -0.81 2.57
N ASN A 46 1.79 -0.53 3.85
CA ASN A 46 1.65 0.82 4.40
C ASN A 46 2.85 1.65 3.96
N ASN A 47 2.59 2.78 3.31
CA ASN A 47 3.63 3.70 2.87
C ASN A 47 3.63 4.93 3.78
N LEU A 48 4.80 5.30 4.27
CA LEU A 48 5.03 6.53 5.01
C LEU A 48 5.98 7.40 4.21
N VAL A 49 5.56 8.63 3.91
CA VAL A 49 6.39 9.61 3.22
C VAL A 49 6.38 10.93 3.98
N GLN A 50 7.49 11.64 3.89
CA GLN A 50 7.68 12.94 4.53
C GLN A 50 8.40 13.92 3.60
N ALA A 51 8.12 15.21 3.78
CA ALA A 51 8.81 16.29 3.07
C ALA A 51 8.74 17.59 3.89
N CYS A 52 9.81 18.37 3.83
CA CYS A 52 9.92 19.66 4.54
C CYS A 52 9.18 20.77 3.80
N ASP A 53 8.97 21.91 4.48
CA ASP A 53 8.48 23.13 3.84
C ASP A 53 9.31 23.51 2.60
N GLY A 54 8.62 23.82 1.51
CA GLY A 54 9.20 24.14 0.21
C GLY A 54 9.48 22.92 -0.68
N GLU A 55 9.55 21.72 -0.11
CA GLU A 55 9.82 20.50 -0.86
C GLU A 55 8.58 19.95 -1.57
N LYS A 56 8.81 18.96 -2.45
CA LYS A 56 7.75 18.27 -3.20
C LYS A 56 7.66 16.83 -2.74
N ILE A 57 6.47 16.40 -2.39
CA ILE A 57 6.17 15.01 -2.06
C ILE A 57 5.36 14.37 -3.19
N THR A 58 5.70 13.13 -3.55
CA THR A 58 5.01 12.38 -4.60
C THR A 58 4.52 11.05 -4.05
N LEU A 59 3.20 10.86 -4.05
CA LEU A 59 2.58 9.58 -3.74
C LEU A 59 2.44 8.77 -5.02
N HIS A 60 2.75 7.48 -4.95
CA HIS A 60 2.64 6.57 -6.08
C HIS A 60 2.01 5.23 -5.69
N CYS A 61 1.11 4.76 -6.54
CA CYS A 61 0.53 3.43 -6.49
C CYS A 61 0.76 2.68 -7.81
N PRO A 62 0.84 1.33 -7.76
CA PRO A 62 0.97 0.49 -8.95
C PRO A 62 -0.26 0.58 -9.86
N ARG A 63 -0.20 -0.06 -11.02
CA ARG A 63 -1.35 -0.10 -11.95
C ARG A 63 -2.56 -0.76 -11.27
N ASN A 64 -3.76 -0.36 -11.68
CA ASN A 64 -5.04 -0.89 -11.20
C ASN A 64 -5.34 -0.66 -9.70
N THR A 65 -4.59 0.24 -9.05
CA THR A 65 -4.86 0.70 -7.69
C THR A 65 -4.90 2.22 -7.63
N HIS A 66 -5.43 2.76 -6.53
CA HIS A 66 -5.41 4.19 -6.24
C HIS A 66 -5.06 4.46 -4.78
N ILE A 67 -4.60 5.69 -4.53
CA ILE A 67 -4.15 6.15 -3.21
C ILE A 67 -5.35 6.20 -2.25
N LEU A 68 -5.19 5.54 -1.11
CA LEU A 68 -6.02 5.64 0.07
C LEU A 68 -5.19 6.30 1.17
N ILE A 69 -5.55 7.53 1.56
CA ILE A 69 -4.88 8.24 2.65
C ILE A 69 -5.38 7.66 3.98
N GLU A 70 -4.46 7.24 4.84
CA GLU A 70 -4.78 6.72 6.18
C GLU A 70 -4.64 7.83 7.22
N ASN A 71 -3.45 8.45 7.29
CA ASN A 71 -3.19 9.53 8.23
C ASN A 71 -2.34 10.62 7.58
N THR A 72 -2.46 11.84 8.07
CA THR A 72 -1.68 12.97 7.57
C THR A 72 -1.41 13.94 8.70
N PHE A 73 -0.21 14.52 8.69
CA PHE A 73 0.23 15.52 9.64
C PHE A 73 0.95 16.64 8.90
N TYR A 74 0.66 17.89 9.24
CA TYR A 74 1.46 19.04 8.83
C TYR A 74 1.70 19.95 10.02
N GLY A 75 2.96 20.28 10.29
CA GLY A 75 3.36 21.06 11.45
C GLY A 75 4.76 20.66 11.91
N ARG A 76 4.99 20.68 13.23
CA ARG A 76 6.22 20.19 13.85
C ARG A 76 5.94 19.53 15.21
N LEU A 77 6.40 18.29 15.37
CA LEU A 77 6.37 17.55 16.65
C LEU A 77 7.76 17.20 17.20
N VAL A 78 8.81 17.37 16.38
CA VAL A 78 10.20 17.07 16.75
C VAL A 78 11.10 18.30 16.52
N PRO A 79 12.19 18.45 17.30
CA PRO A 79 13.13 19.57 17.13
C PRO A 79 13.69 19.67 15.70
N SER A 80 13.99 20.88 15.23
CA SER A 80 14.53 21.06 13.87
C SER A 80 15.89 20.39 13.63
N THR A 81 16.64 20.12 14.70
CA THR A 81 17.89 19.36 14.65
C THR A 81 17.70 17.91 14.19
N GLU A 82 16.52 17.33 14.39
CA GLU A 82 16.20 15.95 14.01
C GLU A 82 15.54 15.86 12.63
N LEU A 83 14.62 16.79 12.34
CA LEU A 83 13.86 16.78 11.10
C LEU A 83 13.60 18.18 10.56
N CYS A 84 13.90 18.37 9.27
CA CYS A 84 13.72 19.61 8.54
C CYS A 84 14.40 20.80 9.25
N PRO A 85 15.75 20.85 9.26
CA PRO A 85 16.49 21.88 9.96
C PRO A 85 16.13 23.27 9.48
N SER A 86 15.97 24.19 10.42
CA SER A 86 15.71 25.59 10.10
C SER A 86 16.97 26.21 9.49
N THR A 87 16.80 26.92 8.37
CA THR A 87 17.86 27.70 7.74
C THR A 87 17.96 29.12 8.31
N ALA A 88 17.05 29.51 9.21
CA ALA A 88 17.07 30.82 9.84
C ALA A 88 18.10 30.87 10.98
N PRO A 89 19.16 31.70 10.88
CA PRO A 89 20.06 31.94 12.00
C PRO A 89 19.26 32.70 13.07
N ASN A 90 19.17 32.13 14.28
CA ASN A 90 18.64 32.74 15.52
C ASN A 90 17.23 32.30 16.01
N THR A 91 16.59 31.25 15.49
CA THR A 91 15.24 30.83 15.96
C THR A 91 15.18 29.53 16.76
N PHE A 92 16.32 28.89 17.08
CA PHE A 92 16.35 27.62 17.83
C PHE A 92 15.67 27.68 19.22
N THR A 93 15.45 28.87 19.78
CA THR A 93 14.82 29.06 21.10
C THR A 93 13.30 29.29 21.05
N LEU A 94 12.70 29.35 19.87
CA LEU A 94 11.27 29.69 19.66
C LEU A 94 10.53 28.65 18.79
N GLU A 95 11.09 27.45 18.61
CA GLU A 95 10.45 26.42 17.81
C GLU A 95 9.26 25.81 18.55
N ASP A 96 8.10 25.83 17.91
CA ASP A 96 6.90 25.20 18.44
C ASP A 96 6.88 23.72 18.04
N THR A 97 7.14 22.83 19.01
CA THR A 97 7.07 21.36 18.84
C THR A 97 5.71 20.78 19.22
N SER A 98 4.71 21.63 19.44
CA SER A 98 3.30 21.25 19.62
C SER A 98 2.44 21.85 18.49
N CYS A 99 3.02 21.98 17.30
CA CYS A 99 2.40 22.61 16.15
C CYS A 99 1.78 21.58 15.22
N ASP A 100 0.46 21.66 15.03
CA ASP A 100 -0.28 20.80 14.11
C ASP A 100 -1.44 21.56 13.43
N ILE A 101 -1.91 21.02 12.30
CA ILE A 101 -3.13 21.48 11.66
C ILE A 101 -4.10 20.32 11.44
N ALA A 102 -5.27 20.40 12.06
CA ALA A 102 -6.32 19.38 11.99
C ALA A 102 -6.80 19.11 10.56
N GLU A 103 -6.82 20.13 9.70
CA GLU A 103 -7.32 20.07 8.32
C GLU A 103 -6.33 19.43 7.34
N ALA A 104 -5.11 19.09 7.78
CA ALA A 104 -4.08 18.49 6.92
C ALA A 104 -4.61 17.26 6.19
N HIS A 105 -5.29 16.38 6.91
CA HIS A 105 -5.85 15.15 6.34
C HIS A 105 -6.89 15.44 5.26
N ALA A 106 -7.84 16.34 5.52
CA ALA A 106 -8.90 16.68 4.56
C ALA A 106 -8.32 17.25 3.26
N LYS A 107 -7.34 18.16 3.35
CA LYS A 107 -6.69 18.79 2.19
C LYS A 107 -5.91 17.80 1.34
N VAL A 108 -5.12 16.93 1.98
CA VAL A 108 -4.37 15.88 1.26
C VAL A 108 -5.32 14.86 0.64
N LEU A 109 -6.37 14.47 1.37
CA LEU A 109 -7.40 13.56 0.86
C LEU A 109 -8.10 14.13 -0.37
N GLU A 110 -8.54 15.39 -0.32
CA GLU A 110 -9.17 16.07 -1.46
C GLU A 110 -8.26 16.07 -2.69
N GLN A 111 -6.97 16.36 -2.49
CA GLN A 111 -6.01 16.45 -3.58
C GLN A 111 -5.61 15.08 -4.17
N CYS A 112 -5.53 14.03 -3.34
CA CYS A 112 -4.94 12.74 -3.73
C CYS A 112 -5.93 11.58 -3.88
N ARG A 113 -7.16 11.68 -3.37
CA ARG A 113 -8.15 10.59 -3.45
C ARG A 113 -8.37 10.11 -4.88
N ASN A 114 -8.55 8.80 -5.04
CA ASN A 114 -8.85 8.13 -6.32
C ASN A 114 -7.80 8.36 -7.42
N LYS A 115 -6.62 8.89 -7.09
CA LYS A 115 -5.51 9.06 -8.03
C LYS A 115 -4.48 7.96 -7.80
N ARG A 116 -3.79 7.56 -8.87
CA ARG A 116 -2.66 6.63 -8.81
C ARG A 116 -1.33 7.33 -8.49
N LYS A 117 -1.21 8.60 -8.89
CA LYS A 117 -0.05 9.45 -8.63
C LYS A 117 -0.54 10.81 -8.17
N CYS A 118 -0.04 11.26 -7.02
CA CYS A 118 -0.37 12.57 -6.47
C CYS A 118 0.93 13.33 -6.20
N LYS A 119 0.97 14.62 -6.49
CA LYS A 119 2.11 15.49 -6.18
C LYS A 119 1.60 16.65 -5.35
N ILE A 120 2.27 16.92 -4.23
CA ILE A 120 1.97 18.04 -3.36
C ILE A 120 3.27 18.83 -3.17
N VAL A 121 3.16 20.16 -3.21
CA VAL A 121 4.24 21.05 -2.80
C VAL A 121 3.93 21.47 -1.38
N VAL A 122 4.83 21.17 -0.44
CA VAL A 122 4.61 21.42 0.99
C VAL A 122 4.78 22.91 1.25
N LYS A 123 3.67 23.62 1.42
CA LYS A 123 3.65 25.05 1.73
C LYS A 123 2.43 25.38 2.58
N PRO A 124 2.50 26.40 3.45
CA PRO A 124 1.34 26.85 4.23
C PRO A 124 0.11 27.17 3.36
N SER A 125 0.33 27.71 2.15
CA SER A 125 -0.74 28.04 1.20
C SER A 125 -1.55 26.84 0.72
N PHE A 126 -1.01 25.61 0.78
CA PHE A 126 -1.76 24.40 0.44
C PHE A 126 -2.78 24.04 1.54
N PHE A 127 -2.51 24.44 2.78
CA PHE A 127 -3.32 24.18 3.96
C PHE A 127 -4.16 25.40 4.39
N ASP A 128 -4.26 26.41 3.53
CA ASP A 128 -4.91 27.72 3.71
C ASP A 128 -4.31 28.63 4.80
N ARG A 129 -3.68 28.07 5.85
CA ARG A 129 -3.07 28.81 6.95
C ARG A 129 -1.74 28.18 7.41
N ASP A 130 -0.92 28.99 8.07
CA ASP A 130 0.27 28.52 8.77
C ASP A 130 -0.05 28.27 10.25
N PRO A 131 0.05 27.03 10.76
CA PRO A 131 -0.22 26.72 12.17
C PRO A 131 0.83 27.27 13.13
N CYS A 132 2.08 27.45 12.69
CA CYS A 132 3.16 28.00 13.51
C CYS A 132 4.14 28.79 12.63
N PRO A 133 3.94 30.12 12.51
CA PRO A 133 4.87 31.00 11.82
C PRO A 133 6.26 30.95 12.44
N ASN A 134 7.31 31.15 11.63
CA ASN A 134 8.72 31.11 12.03
C ASN A 134 9.25 29.75 12.52
N THR A 135 8.41 28.72 12.55
CA THR A 135 8.83 27.33 12.75
C THR A 135 8.86 26.62 11.39
N SER A 136 10.00 26.00 11.05
CA SER A 136 10.12 25.12 9.89
C SER A 136 9.14 23.95 10.07
N LYS A 137 8.30 23.58 9.09
CA LYS A 137 7.35 22.47 9.25
C LYS A 137 7.67 21.32 8.31
N TYR A 138 7.02 20.19 8.54
CA TYR A 138 7.04 19.04 7.64
C TYR A 138 5.64 18.47 7.45
N LEU A 139 5.42 17.93 6.26
CA LEU A 139 4.25 17.14 5.92
C LEU A 139 4.62 15.67 6.00
N GLN A 140 3.87 14.91 6.78
CA GLN A 140 3.96 13.46 6.86
C GLN A 140 2.64 12.84 6.39
N ILE A 141 2.71 11.87 5.47
CA ILE A 141 1.54 11.19 4.92
C ILE A 141 1.73 9.68 5.05
N SER A 142 0.78 9.03 5.71
CA SER A 142 0.61 7.58 5.70
C SER A 142 -0.48 7.20 4.72
N TYR A 143 -0.17 6.34 3.76
CA TYR A 143 -1.13 5.93 2.72
C TYR A 143 -0.95 4.47 2.28
N LYS A 144 -2.02 3.90 1.73
CA LYS A 144 -2.06 2.57 1.10
C LYS A 144 -2.55 2.68 -0.34
N CYS A 145 -2.44 1.59 -1.08
CA CYS A 145 -2.92 1.50 -2.45
C CYS A 145 -4.05 0.49 -2.53
N LYS A 146 -5.30 0.95 -2.67
CA LYS A 146 -6.44 0.04 -2.78
C LYS A 146 -6.78 -0.29 -4.24
N PRO A 147 -7.16 -1.53 -4.56
CA PRO A 147 -7.62 -1.90 -5.89
C PRO A 147 -8.78 -1.02 -6.36
N ILE A 148 -8.78 -0.67 -7.65
CA ILE A 148 -9.91 0.06 -8.27
C ILE A 148 -11.17 -0.83 -8.33
N SER A 149 -10.99 -2.13 -8.53
CA SER A 149 -12.04 -3.14 -8.57
C SER A 149 -11.65 -4.31 -7.67
N PHE A 150 -12.53 -4.72 -6.77
CA PHE A 150 -12.39 -5.90 -5.94
C PHE A 150 -13.73 -6.64 -5.85
N ASP A 151 -13.67 -7.97 -5.77
CA ASP A 151 -14.85 -8.82 -5.64
C ASP A 151 -15.08 -9.11 -4.15
N ASP A 152 -16.22 -8.65 -3.62
CA ASP A 152 -16.63 -8.96 -2.24
C ASP A 152 -17.44 -10.25 -2.20
N GLN A 153 -17.12 -11.14 -1.24
CA GLN A 153 -17.86 -12.38 -1.02
C GLN A 153 -18.17 -12.58 0.47
N ASN A 154 -19.38 -13.08 0.76
CA ASN A 154 -19.87 -13.36 2.10
C ASN A 154 -20.21 -14.84 2.25
N PHE A 155 -19.80 -15.45 3.35
CA PHE A 155 -20.05 -16.87 3.66
C PHE A 155 -20.73 -17.00 5.03
N CYS A 156 -21.76 -17.84 5.13
CA CYS A 156 -22.48 -18.08 6.38
C CYS A 156 -21.70 -19.07 7.26
N GLU A 157 -21.87 -18.97 8.57
CA GLU A 157 -21.34 -19.96 9.52
C GLU A 157 -21.84 -21.37 9.17
N GLY A 158 -20.93 -22.36 9.20
CA GLY A 158 -21.20 -23.74 8.80
C GLY A 158 -21.20 -24.02 7.29
N SER A 159 -20.99 -23.01 6.44
CA SER A 159 -20.81 -23.19 4.99
C SER A 159 -19.33 -23.35 4.60
N ASN A 160 -19.06 -24.05 3.50
CA ASN A 160 -17.71 -24.16 2.95
C ASN A 160 -17.37 -22.93 2.11
N MET A 161 -16.36 -22.17 2.56
CA MET A 161 -15.80 -21.05 1.80
C MET A 161 -14.85 -21.56 0.70
N GLN A 162 -15.21 -21.35 -0.56
CA GLN A 162 -14.35 -21.70 -1.70
C GLN A 162 -13.97 -20.47 -2.52
N LEU A 163 -12.74 -20.01 -2.34
CA LEU A 163 -12.15 -18.92 -3.12
C LEU A 163 -11.38 -19.51 -4.30
N SER A 164 -11.73 -19.13 -5.52
CA SER A 164 -11.05 -19.58 -6.74
C SER A 164 -10.71 -18.41 -7.64
N CYS A 165 -9.58 -18.51 -8.33
CA CYS A 165 -9.11 -17.52 -9.30
C CYS A 165 -9.15 -18.12 -10.71
N LYS A 166 -9.42 -17.28 -11.71
CA LYS A 166 -9.25 -17.65 -13.13
C LYS A 166 -7.76 -17.88 -13.42
N GLN A 167 -7.46 -18.61 -14.50
CA GLN A 167 -6.08 -18.89 -14.93
C GLN A 167 -5.24 -17.60 -15.01
N ASN A 168 -3.98 -17.69 -14.56
CA ASN A 168 -3.02 -16.58 -14.47
C ASN A 168 -3.44 -15.40 -13.58
N LYS A 169 -4.44 -15.57 -12.71
CA LYS A 169 -4.76 -14.63 -11.63
C LYS A 169 -4.39 -15.23 -10.28
N ARG A 170 -4.09 -14.35 -9.32
CA ARG A 170 -3.79 -14.71 -7.93
C ARG A 170 -4.83 -14.11 -7.00
N LEU A 171 -5.20 -14.88 -5.98
CA LEU A 171 -6.09 -14.40 -4.93
C LEU A 171 -5.31 -13.47 -4.01
N ALA A 172 -5.80 -12.25 -3.82
CA ALA A 172 -5.28 -11.30 -2.84
C ALA A 172 -6.43 -10.88 -1.93
N ILE A 173 -6.33 -11.22 -0.64
CA ILE A 173 -7.33 -10.86 0.36
C ILE A 173 -6.98 -9.47 0.88
N TYR A 174 -7.82 -8.48 0.56
CA TYR A 174 -7.62 -7.09 0.98
C TYR A 174 -8.18 -6.83 2.39
N SER A 175 -9.37 -7.38 2.67
CA SER A 175 -10.02 -7.34 3.97
C SER A 175 -10.85 -8.60 4.16
N ALA A 176 -10.88 -9.12 5.39
CA ALA A 176 -11.76 -10.22 5.78
C ALA A 176 -12.33 -9.90 7.16
N GLN A 177 -13.61 -10.20 7.35
CA GLN A 177 -14.32 -9.96 8.61
C GLN A 177 -15.16 -11.19 8.93
N TYR A 178 -15.19 -11.60 10.20
CA TYR A 178 -16.04 -12.67 10.70
C TYR A 178 -16.97 -12.11 11.78
N GLY A 179 -18.27 -12.35 11.66
CA GLY A 179 -19.28 -11.83 12.58
C GLY A 179 -20.56 -11.42 11.87
N ARG A 180 -21.34 -10.53 12.50
CA ARG A 180 -22.58 -9.97 11.93
C ARG A 180 -22.39 -8.47 11.75
N THR A 181 -22.75 -7.89 10.60
CA THR A 181 -22.70 -6.43 10.42
C THR A 181 -24.09 -5.82 10.22
N VAL A 182 -24.40 -4.78 11.02
CA VAL A 182 -25.61 -3.92 10.92
C VAL A 182 -25.27 -2.42 10.89
N ASN A 183 -25.77 -1.66 9.88
CA ASN A 183 -25.43 -0.29 9.44
C ASN A 183 -24.00 0.01 8.91
N GLY A 184 -23.52 -0.83 7.99
CA GLY A 184 -22.34 -0.65 7.10
C GLY A 184 -21.94 -1.96 6.37
N GLN A 185 -22.93 -2.71 5.88
CA GLN A 185 -23.11 -4.14 6.22
C GLN A 185 -22.71 -5.20 5.18
N ALA A 186 -22.23 -6.35 5.68
CA ALA A 186 -22.53 -7.66 5.10
C ALA A 186 -23.38 -8.51 6.07
N MET A 187 -24.65 -8.72 5.73
CA MET A 187 -25.38 -9.91 6.19
C MET A 187 -26.33 -10.35 5.06
N HIS A 188 -26.27 -11.63 4.65
CA HIS A 188 -27.42 -12.27 4.03
C HIS A 188 -27.43 -13.79 4.25
N CYS A 189 -28.24 -14.23 5.23
CA CYS A 189 -28.72 -15.61 5.37
C CYS A 189 -30.11 -15.58 6.07
N THR A 190 -31.17 -16.21 5.48
CA THR A 190 -32.32 -16.97 6.12
C THR A 190 -33.31 -17.50 5.03
N PRO A 191 -34.14 -18.57 5.23
CA PRO A 191 -34.43 -19.34 6.45
C PRO A 191 -34.19 -20.87 6.37
N ASN A 192 -33.56 -21.42 7.42
CA ASN A 192 -33.98 -22.61 8.18
C ASN A 192 -32.98 -22.89 9.32
N THR A 193 -32.81 -21.91 10.20
CA THR A 193 -32.20 -22.19 11.51
C THR A 193 -33.11 -21.62 12.60
N PRO A 194 -33.78 -22.49 13.38
CA PRO A 194 -34.43 -22.06 14.60
C PRO A 194 -33.38 -21.43 15.53
N VAL A 195 -33.77 -20.30 16.11
CA VAL A 195 -33.06 -19.73 17.26
C VAL A 195 -33.23 -20.75 18.38
N ALA A 196 -32.19 -21.54 18.65
CA ALA A 196 -32.10 -22.25 19.91
C ALA A 196 -32.03 -21.18 21.00
N LYS A 197 -33.17 -20.95 21.66
CA LYS A 197 -33.15 -20.61 23.07
C LYS A 197 -32.55 -21.80 23.82
N ASP A 198 -32.05 -21.48 25.02
CA ASP A 198 -31.51 -22.37 26.05
C ASP A 198 -29.96 -22.41 25.99
N ILE A 199 -29.21 -21.92 26.98
CA ILE A 199 -29.47 -21.73 28.42
C ILE A 199 -28.84 -20.41 28.89
#